data_AF-A0A257NAR0-F1
#
_entry.id   AF-A0A257NAR0-F1
#
_cell.length_a   1.000
_cell.length_b   1.000
_cell.length_c   1.000
_cell.angle_alpha   90.00
_cell.angle_beta   90.00
_cell.angle_gamma   90.00
#
_symmetry.space_group_name_H-M   'P 1'
#
loop_
_entity.id
_entity.type
_entity.pdbx_description
1 polymer ?
#
loop_
_entity_poly.entity_id
_entity_poly.type
_entity_poly.pdbx_seq_one_letter_code
_entity_poly.pdbx_strand_id
1 'polypeptide(L)' 'MLLNPDEPEQGKKAHHCLYEIFSLVLALNGTLTGEHGVGLEKRDFVDRELDAISLELMRNIKRQFDPNGILNPDKMLPLV' A
#
# COMPACT_ATOMS: atom_id res chain seq x y z
N MET A 1 6.15 -12.25 2.88
CA MET A 1 5.27 -13.29 3.46
C MET A 1 6.04 -14.59 3.49
N LEU A 2 5.84 -15.42 4.51
CA LEU A 2 6.37 -16.79 4.53
C LEU A 2 5.21 -17.73 4.16
N LEU A 3 5.31 -18.37 3.01
CA LEU A 3 4.28 -19.24 2.44
C LEU A 3 4.93 -20.38 1.65
N ASN A 4 4.25 -21.52 1.55
CA ASN A 4 4.66 -22.63 0.70
C ASN A 4 4.27 -22.33 -0.76
N PRO A 5 5.23 -22.11 -1.68
CA PRO A 5 4.93 -21.79 -3.07
C PRO A 5 4.25 -22.95 -3.83
N ASP A 6 4.43 -24.20 -3.36
CA ASP A 6 3.80 -25.38 -3.97
C ASP A 6 2.32 -25.53 -3.57
N GLU A 7 1.81 -24.67 -2.68
CA GLU A 7 0.42 -24.63 -2.24
C GLU A 7 -0.25 -23.27 -2.58
N PRO A 8 -0.83 -23.11 -3.77
CA PRO A 8 -1.41 -21.82 -4.23
C PRO A 8 -2.48 -21.23 -3.29
N GLU A 9 -3.20 -22.09 -2.56
CA GLU A 9 -4.20 -21.65 -1.58
C GLU A 9 -3.59 -20.88 -0.41
N GLN A 10 -2.31 -21.10 -0.08
CA GLN A 10 -1.62 -20.29 0.93
C GLN A 10 -1.46 -18.84 0.49
N GLY A 11 -1.29 -18.56 -0.81
CA GLY A 11 -1.24 -17.20 -1.34
C GLY A 11 -2.55 -16.44 -1.08
N LYS A 12 -3.70 -17.05 -1.39
CA LYS A 12 -5.02 -16.45 -1.12
C LYS A 12 -5.24 -16.18 0.36
N LYS A 13 -4.91 -17.15 1.22
CA LYS A 13 -5.00 -17.00 2.68
C LYS A 13 -4.08 -15.91 3.20
N ALA A 14 -2.88 -15.77 2.64
CA ALA A 14 -1.92 -14.75 3.03
C ALA A 14 -2.42 -13.33 2.71
N HIS A 15 -3.02 -13.11 1.53
CA HIS A 15 -3.62 -11.82 1.21
C HIS A 15 -4.78 -11.45 2.15
N HIS A 16 -5.63 -12.42 2.50
CA HIS A 16 -6.70 -12.20 3.47
C HIS A 16 -6.14 -11.86 4.86
N CYS A 17 -5.16 -12.62 5.33
CA CYS A 17 -4.47 -12.36 6.60
C CYS A 17 -3.83 -10.97 6.64
N LEU A 18 -3.16 -10.54 5.55
CA LEU A 18 -2.61 -9.18 5.45
C LEU A 18 -3.68 -8.10 5.55
N TYR A 19 -4.83 -8.29 4.87
CA TYR A 19 -5.94 -7.36 4.96
C TYR A 19 -6.46 -7.21 6.40
N GLU A 20 -6.62 -8.32 7.12
CA GLU A 20 -7.06 -8.30 8.52
C GLU A 20 -6.03 -7.62 9.42
N ILE A 21 -4.74 -7.94 9.27
CA ILE A 21 -3.65 -7.35 10.05
C ILE A 21 -3.57 -5.84 9.82
N PHE A 22 -3.55 -5.37 8.57
CA PHE A 22 -3.49 -3.92 8.30
C PHE A 22 -4.72 -3.19 8.80
N SER A 23 -5.90 -3.81 8.68
CA SER A 23 -7.13 -3.23 9.22
C SER A 23 -7.06 -3.08 10.74
N LEU A 24 -6.55 -4.10 11.45
CA LEU A 24 -6.38 -4.06 12.89
C LEU A 24 -5.35 -3.01 13.32
N VAL A 25 -4.18 -2.97 12.66
CA VAL A 25 -3.12 -2.01 12.97
C VAL A 25 -3.65 -0.57 12.85
N LEU A 26 -4.37 -0.26 11.77
CA LEU A 26 -4.95 1.07 11.58
C LEU A 26 -6.06 1.38 12.59
N ALA A 27 -6.90 0.40 12.95
CA ALA A 27 -7.92 0.57 13.98
C ALA A 27 -7.32 0.86 15.37
N LEU A 28 -6.08 0.44 15.59
CA LEU A 28 -5.30 0.71 16.81
C LEU A 28 -4.43 1.98 16.69
N ASN A 29 -4.66 2.84 15.68
CA ASN A 29 -3.87 4.03 15.37
C ASN A 29 -2.37 3.73 15.12
N GLY A 30 -2.05 2.54 14.63
CA GLY A 30 -0.73 2.19 14.13
C GLY A 30 -0.49 2.67 12.69
N THR A 31 0.63 2.25 12.10
CA THR A 31 1.02 2.62 10.73
C THR A 31 1.20 1.38 9.84
N LEU A 32 0.92 1.51 8.54
CA LEU A 32 1.15 0.47 7.53
C LEU A 32 2.64 0.12 7.38
N THR A 33 3.53 1.06 7.70
CA THR A 33 4.97 0.83 7.54
C THR A 33 5.83 1.66 8.48
N GLY A 34 6.67 0.99 9.26
CA GLY A 34 7.77 1.63 10.00
C GLY A 34 9.09 1.73 9.21
N GLU A 35 9.40 0.72 8.38
CA GLU A 35 10.74 0.59 7.76
C GLU A 35 10.69 0.38 6.24
N HIS A 36 10.03 -0.69 5.77
CA HIS A 36 10.16 -1.17 4.38
C HIS A 36 9.33 -0.40 3.33
N GLY A 37 8.58 0.62 3.75
CA GLY A 37 7.70 1.42 2.89
C GLY A 37 6.41 0.70 2.47
N VAL A 38 5.70 1.35 1.54
CA VAL A 38 4.38 0.93 1.03
C VAL A 38 4.50 -0.08 -0.11
N GLY A 39 5.30 0.23 -1.14
CA GLY A 39 5.45 -0.61 -2.33
C GLY A 39 4.12 -0.82 -3.07
N LEU A 40 3.86 -2.06 -3.50
CA LEU A 40 2.58 -2.49 -4.08
C LEU A 40 1.67 -3.09 -3.01
N GLU A 41 2.22 -3.93 -2.14
CA GLU A 41 1.47 -4.73 -1.15
C GLU A 41 0.58 -3.91 -0.22
N LYS A 42 1.02 -2.71 0.17
CA LYS A 42 0.28 -1.85 1.12
C LYS A 42 -0.43 -0.69 0.44
N ARG A 43 -0.23 -0.51 -0.88
CA ARG A 43 -0.69 0.66 -1.63
C ARG A 43 -2.18 0.90 -1.47
N ASP A 44 -2.95 -0.17 -1.55
CA ASP A 44 -4.42 -0.13 -1.54
C ASP A 44 -5.00 0.10 -0.12
N PHE A 45 -4.14 0.30 0.89
CA PHE A 45 -4.53 0.65 2.26
C PHE A 45 -4.12 2.07 2.65
N VAL A 46 -3.31 2.76 1.84
CA VAL A 46 -2.70 4.05 2.23
C VAL A 46 -3.75 5.12 2.49
N ASP A 47 -4.87 5.11 1.75
CA ASP A 47 -6.02 5.99 1.94
C ASP A 47 -6.81 5.76 3.24
N ARG A 48 -6.52 4.65 3.92
CA ARG A 48 -7.06 4.37 5.26
C ARG A 48 -6.19 4.95 6.37
N GLU A 49 -4.93 5.29 6.08
CA GLU A 49 -4.01 5.92 7.04
C GLU A 49 -3.88 7.43 6.78
N LEU A 50 -3.77 7.83 5.51
CA LEU A 50 -3.56 9.22 5.10
C LEU A 50 -4.84 9.83 4.54
N ASP A 51 -5.10 11.07 4.93
CA ASP A 51 -6.26 11.81 4.46
C ASP A 51 -6.14 12.23 2.99
N ALA A 52 -7.27 12.59 2.38
CA ALA A 52 -7.36 12.94 0.97
C ALA A 52 -6.51 14.16 0.58
N ILE A 53 -6.32 15.14 1.48
CA ILE A 53 -5.51 16.35 1.21
C ILE A 53 -4.04 15.96 1.13
N SER A 54 -3.56 15.17 2.10
CA SER A 54 -2.20 14.65 2.10
C SER A 54 -1.92 13.82 0.84
N LEU A 55 -2.83 12.93 0.45
CA LEU A 55 -2.70 12.14 -0.77
C LEU A 55 -2.65 13.00 -2.04
N GLU A 56 -3.51 14.02 -2.15
CA GLU A 56 -3.50 14.90 -3.32
C GLU A 56 -2.22 15.74 -3.40
N LEU A 57 -1.69 16.20 -2.25
CA LEU A 57 -0.39 16.86 -2.21
C LEU A 57 0.71 15.94 -2.74
N MET A 58 0.75 14.68 -2.30
CA MET A 58 1.74 13.71 -2.77
C MET A 58 1.60 13.42 -4.28
N ARG A 59 0.36 13.33 -4.79
CA ARG A 59 0.09 13.20 -6.22
C ARG A 59 0.57 14.42 -7.01
N ASN A 60 0.35 15.63 -6.50
CA ASN A 60 0.82 16.86 -7.13
C ASN A 60 2.34 16.90 -7.22
N ILE A 61 3.04 16.52 -6.14
CA ILE A 61 4.51 16.39 -6.15
C ILE A 61 4.93 15.36 -7.21
N LYS A 62 4.30 14.18 -7.23
CA LYS A 62 4.59 13.14 -8.23
C LYS A 62 4.40 13.63 -9.66
N ARG A 63 3.29 14.31 -9.97
CA ARG A 63 3.02 14.87 -11.31
C ARG A 63 4.04 15.94 -11.71
N GLN A 64 4.52 16.74 -10.75
CA GLN A 64 5.52 17.79 -11.02
C GLN A 64 6.87 17.22 -11.48
N PHE A 65 7.28 16.08 -10.92
CA PHE A 65 8.59 15.46 -11.21
C PHE A 65 8.51 14.27 -12.18
N ASP A 66 7.30 13.75 -12.45
CA ASP A 66 7.06 12.65 -13.38
C ASP A 66 5.79 12.90 -14.22
N PRO A 67 5.79 13.94 -15.09
CA PRO A 67 4.62 14.31 -15.88
C PRO A 67 4.19 13.22 -16.88
N ASN A 68 5.11 12.31 -17.26
CA ASN A 68 4.82 11.21 -18.17
C ASN A 68 4.46 9.90 -17.44
N GLY A 69 4.51 9.88 -16.10
CA GLY A 69 4.17 8.70 -15.30
C GLY A 69 5.13 7.50 -15.47
N ILE A 70 6.38 7.72 -15.89
CA ILE A 70 7.32 6.63 -16.21
C ILE A 70 8.19 6.22 -15.03
N LEU A 71 8.26 7.04 -13.98
CA LEU A 71 9.11 6.77 -12.83
C LEU A 71 8.40 5.83 -11.85
N ASN A 72 8.49 4.53 -12.09
CA ASN A 72 7.96 3.49 -11.20
C ASN A 72 6.44 3.62 -10.98
N PRO A 73 5.63 3.45 -12.06
CA PRO A 73 4.19 3.63 -12.03
C PRO A 73 3.52 2.69 -11.02
N ASP A 74 2.33 3.09 -10.58
CA ASP A 74 1.42 2.29 -9.75
C ASP A 74 1.94 1.87 -8.38
N LYS A 75 3.12 2.33 -7.95
CA LYS A 75 3.63 2.06 -6.61
C LYS A 75 3.28 3.20 -5.65
N MET A 76 3.20 2.85 -4.36
CA MET A 76 3.07 3.77 -3.22
C MET A 76 1.73 4.52 -3.09
N LEU A 77 1.23 5.16 -4.15
CA LEU A 77 -0.03 5.90 -4.09
C LEU A 77 -1.21 5.02 -4.55
N PRO A 78 -2.37 5.08 -3.88
CA PRO A 78 -3.57 4.40 -4.35
C PRO A 78 -3.89 4.79 -5.80
N LEU A 79 -4.31 3.80 -6.58
CA LEU A 79 -4.77 4.02 -7.95
C LEU A 79 -5.93 5.01 -7.97
N VAL A 80 -5.98 5.83 -9.02
CA VAL A 80 -7.01 6.87 -9.24
C VAL A 80 -7.92 6.46 -10.38
#